data_AF-A0A957H5L4-F1
#
_entry.id   AF-A0A957H5L4-F1
#
_cell.length_a   1.000
_cell.length_b   1.000
_cell.length_c   1.000
_cell.angle_alpha   90.00
_cell.angle_beta   90.00
_cell.angle_gamma   90.00
#
_symmetry.space_group_name_H-M   'P 1'
#
loop_
_entity.id
_entity.type
_entity.pdbx_description
1 polymer ?
#
loop_
_entity_poly.entity_id
_entity_poly.type
_entity_poly.pdbx_seq_one_letter_code
_entity_poly.pdbx_strand_id
1 'polypeptide(L)'
;MSNIAGRIFAVANRKGGVGKTTTAIALAHGLARKLEARNGRVLIIDFDPQGNVATSLNLQLREFDLADLLLDRCNFKDCVITANRADQGYARPNLFVLPSSDSLAEAKSELMIKAAIGGRRSVAVEDILAHKLDFVRQLFDF
;
A
#
# COMPACT_ATOMS: atom_id res chain seq x y z
N MET A 1 1.68 -0.72 -27.74
CA MET A 1 2.18 -1.52 -26.61
C MET A 1 0.98 -1.88 -25.75
N SER A 2 0.70 -3.16 -25.52
CA SER A 2 -0.46 -3.57 -24.71
C SER A 2 -0.28 -3.07 -23.28
N ASN A 3 -1.15 -2.15 -22.86
CA ASN A 3 -1.17 -1.59 -21.52
C ASN A 3 -1.74 -2.67 -20.58
N ILE A 4 -0.89 -3.63 -20.17
CA ILE A 4 -1.29 -4.64 -19.20
C ILE A 4 -1.32 -3.93 -17.84
N ALA A 5 -2.53 -3.65 -17.36
CA ALA A 5 -2.74 -3.11 -16.02
C ALA A 5 -2.05 -3.99 -14.97
N GLY A 6 -1.42 -3.35 -13.98
CA GLY A 6 -0.75 -4.01 -12.86
C GLY A 6 -1.61 -5.09 -12.21
N ARG A 7 -0.96 -6.18 -11.78
CA ARG A 7 -1.62 -7.32 -11.16
C ARG A 7 -1.64 -7.17 -9.65
N ILE A 8 -2.83 -7.17 -9.06
CA ILE A 8 -3.03 -6.98 -7.62
C ILE A 8 -3.05 -8.33 -6.90
N PHE A 9 -2.27 -8.43 -5.82
CA PHE A 9 -2.32 -9.55 -4.88
C PHE A 9 -2.76 -9.07 -3.50
N ALA A 10 -3.75 -9.73 -2.90
CA ALA A 10 -4.19 -9.46 -1.53
C ALA A 10 -3.73 -10.59 -0.59
N VAL A 11 -3.04 -10.23 0.50
CA VAL A 11 -2.63 -11.18 1.55
C VAL A 11 -3.50 -10.95 2.79
N ALA A 12 -4.56 -11.75 2.94
CA ALA A 12 -5.56 -11.57 3.98
C ALA A 12 -5.74 -12.82 4.85
N ASN A 13 -5.85 -12.61 6.16
CA ASN A 13 -6.19 -13.64 7.15
C ASN A 13 -6.65 -12.97 8.45
N ARG A 14 -7.77 -13.44 9.03
CA ARG A 14 -8.38 -12.88 10.25
C ARG A 14 -7.52 -13.09 11.51
N LYS A 15 -6.64 -14.08 11.53
CA LYS A 15 -5.78 -14.36 12.69
C LYS A 15 -4.53 -13.47 12.70
N GLY A 16 -4.17 -12.93 13.87
CA GLY A 16 -2.91 -12.22 14.11
C GLY A 16 -1.70 -13.16 14.12
N GLY A 17 -0.52 -12.67 13.77
CA GLY A 17 0.73 -13.44 13.88
C GLY A 17 0.90 -14.61 12.89
N VAL A 18 0.11 -14.68 11.83
CA VAL A 18 0.17 -15.77 10.82
C VAL A 18 1.08 -15.48 9.63
N GLY A 19 1.92 -14.44 9.72
CA GLY A 19 2.91 -14.12 8.68
C GLY A 19 2.41 -13.29 7.50
N LYS A 20 1.22 -12.68 7.55
CA LYS A 20 0.66 -11.86 6.44
C LYS A 20 1.64 -10.81 5.90
N THR A 21 2.15 -9.95 6.78
CA THR A 21 3.10 -8.89 6.43
C THR A 21 4.40 -9.47 5.88
N THR A 22 4.92 -10.52 6.51
CA THR A 22 6.12 -11.24 6.06
C THR A 22 5.93 -11.80 4.65
N THR A 23 4.80 -12.45 4.38
CA THR A 23 4.45 -12.98 3.05
C THR A 23 4.32 -11.87 2.02
N ALA A 24 3.62 -10.78 2.34
CA ALA A 24 3.46 -9.65 1.44
C ALA A 24 4.81 -9.03 1.05
N ILE A 25 5.68 -8.78 2.04
CA ILE A 25 7.03 -8.24 1.82
C ILE A 25 7.88 -9.20 0.99
N ALA A 26 7.91 -10.49 1.36
CA ALA A 26 8.72 -11.48 0.67
C ALA A 26 8.30 -11.66 -0.79
N LEU A 27 6.98 -11.71 -1.05
CA LEU A 27 6.42 -11.77 -2.39
C LEU A 27 6.80 -10.53 -3.21
N ALA A 28 6.55 -9.34 -2.66
CA ALA A 28 6.84 -8.08 -3.34
C ALA A 28 8.33 -7.91 -3.65
N HIS A 29 9.21 -8.28 -2.72
CA HIS A 29 10.65 -8.25 -2.93
C HIS A 29 11.08 -9.23 -4.03
N GLY A 30 10.54 -10.46 -4.02
CA GLY A 30 10.82 -11.45 -5.07
C GLY A 30 10.35 -10.99 -6.46
N LEU A 31 9.18 -10.33 -6.54
CA LEU A 31 8.66 -9.74 -7.77
C LEU A 31 9.55 -8.58 -8.25
N ALA A 32 9.89 -7.64 -7.37
CA ALA A 32 10.71 -6.48 -7.71
C ALA A 32 12.08 -6.90 -8.29
N ARG A 33 12.71 -7.92 -7.70
CA ARG A 33 13.97 -8.49 -8.20
C ARG A 33 13.82 -9.12 -9.59
N LYS A 34 12.71 -9.80 -9.87
CA LYS A 34 12.45 -10.36 -11.21
C LYS A 34 12.23 -9.29 -12.27
N LEU A 35 11.84 -8.08 -11.87
CA LEU A 35 11.55 -6.96 -12.78
C LEU A 35 12.74 -6.05 -13.06
N GLU A 36 13.87 -6.25 -12.37
CA GLU A 36 15.03 -5.36 -12.41
C GLU A 36 15.52 -5.07 -13.82
N ALA A 37 15.71 -6.12 -14.64
CA ALA A 37 16.19 -6.00 -16.01
C ALA A 37 15.27 -5.21 -16.96
N ARG A 38 13.99 -5.03 -16.61
CA ARG A 38 13.00 -4.31 -17.41
C ARG A 38 12.48 -3.04 -16.75
N ASN A 39 13.11 -2.62 -15.64
CA ASN A 39 12.73 -1.44 -14.88
C ASN A 39 11.25 -1.43 -14.45
N GLY A 40 10.67 -2.62 -14.22
CA GLY A 40 9.30 -2.77 -13.74
C GLY A 40 9.22 -2.47 -12.24
N ARG A 41 8.05 -2.10 -11.74
CA ARG A 41 7.85 -1.59 -10.36
C ARG A 41 6.83 -2.41 -9.57
N VAL A 42 7.06 -2.53 -8.27
CA VAL A 42 6.15 -3.20 -7.32
C VAL A 42 5.76 -2.24 -6.20
N LEU A 43 4.47 -2.18 -5.87
CA LEU A 43 3.95 -1.42 -4.75
C LEU A 43 3.36 -2.34 -3.67
N ILE A 44 3.81 -2.18 -2.43
CA ILE A 44 3.10 -2.70 -1.26
C ILE A 44 2.16 -1.61 -0.75
N ILE A 45 0.88 -1.93 -0.59
CA ILE A 45 -0.09 -1.09 0.11
C ILE A 45 -0.29 -1.70 1.50
N ASP A 46 0.18 -1.03 2.54
CA ASP A 46 -0.06 -1.47 3.92
C ASP A 46 -1.46 -1.02 4.34
N PHE A 47 -2.40 -1.97 4.43
CA PHE A 47 -3.79 -1.69 4.81
C PHE A 47 -4.12 -2.17 6.23
N ASP A 48 -3.10 -2.29 7.07
CA ASP A 48 -3.18 -2.65 8.48
C ASP A 48 -2.81 -1.44 9.36
N PRO A 49 -3.66 -1.01 10.32
CA PRO A 49 -3.31 0.10 11.22
C PRO A 49 -2.05 -0.13 12.08
N GLN A 50 -1.50 -1.35 12.11
CA GLN A 50 -0.23 -1.60 12.79
C GLN A 50 1.00 -1.11 12.02
N GLY A 51 0.88 -0.79 10.73
CA GLY A 51 1.98 -0.19 9.94
C GLY A 51 3.23 -1.08 9.81
N ASN A 52 3.07 -2.39 9.94
CA ASN A 52 4.19 -3.32 10.09
C ASN A 52 5.08 -3.40 8.84
N VAL A 53 4.61 -3.00 7.65
CA VAL A 53 5.43 -3.03 6.43
C VAL A 53 6.60 -2.06 6.55
N ALA A 54 6.33 -0.81 6.96
CA ALA A 54 7.35 0.22 7.06
C ALA A 54 8.41 -0.14 8.09
N THR A 55 7.99 -0.58 9.28
CA THR A 55 8.89 -1.03 10.35
C THR A 55 9.74 -2.22 9.91
N SER A 56 9.14 -3.23 9.28
CA SER A 56 9.86 -4.43 8.82
C SER A 56 10.91 -4.12 7.74
N LEU A 57 10.71 -3.05 6.97
CA LEU A 57 11.61 -2.63 5.90
C LEU A 57 12.57 -1.51 6.32
N ASN A 58 12.55 -1.07 7.58
CA ASN A 58 13.33 0.07 8.08
C ASN A 58 13.07 1.36 7.27
N LEU A 59 11.79 1.66 7.04
CA LEU A 59 11.35 2.86 6.34
C LEU A 59 10.90 3.91 7.34
N GLN A 60 11.41 5.14 7.21
CA GLN A 60 10.86 6.28 7.92
C GLN A 60 9.57 6.71 7.22
N LEU A 61 8.50 6.86 8.00
CA LEU A 61 7.25 7.43 7.51
C LEU A 61 7.46 8.89 7.10
N ARG A 62 6.68 9.32 6.11
CA ARG A 62 6.58 10.73 5.74
C ARG A 62 5.54 11.42 6.62
N GLU A 63 5.28 12.69 6.32
CA GLU A 63 4.18 13.46 6.92
C GLU A 63 2.81 12.82 6.68
N PHE A 64 2.63 12.14 5.56
CA PHE A 64 1.35 11.55 5.17
C PHE A 64 1.46 10.04 4.89
N ASP A 65 0.37 9.32 5.16
CA ASP A 65 0.24 7.88 4.92
C ASP A 65 -1.07 7.50 4.20
N LEU A 66 -1.40 6.21 4.17
CA LEU A 66 -2.64 5.74 3.55
C LEU A 66 -3.92 6.34 4.16
N ALA A 67 -3.93 6.63 5.47
CA ALA A 67 -5.09 7.25 6.13
C ALA A 67 -5.37 8.64 5.54
N ASP A 68 -4.33 9.46 5.38
CA ASP A 68 -4.44 10.80 4.79
C ASP A 68 -4.90 10.75 3.34
N LEU A 69 -4.38 9.80 2.56
CA LEU A 69 -4.82 9.60 1.19
C LEU A 69 -6.31 9.21 1.10
N LEU A 70 -6.75 8.31 1.98
CA LEU A 70 -8.14 7.88 2.04
C LEU A 70 -9.08 9.02 2.46
N LEU A 71 -8.59 9.97 3.26
CA LEU A 71 -9.33 11.15 3.72
C LEU A 71 -9.15 12.40 2.84
N ASP A 72 -8.51 12.27 1.66
CA ASP A 72 -8.26 13.36 0.71
C ASP A 72 -7.40 14.50 1.28
N ARG A 73 -6.47 14.17 2.19
CA ARG A 73 -5.53 15.11 2.82
C ARG A 73 -4.16 15.17 2.12
N CYS A 74 -3.79 14.10 1.40
CA CYS A 74 -2.55 14.01 0.60
C CYS A 74 -2.87 13.54 -0.84
N ASN A 75 -1.92 13.73 -1.76
CA ASN A 75 -1.90 12.95 -3.01
C ASN A 75 -1.04 11.70 -2.84
N PHE A 76 -1.26 10.69 -3.67
CA PHE A 76 -0.49 9.43 -3.64
C PHE A 76 1.03 9.64 -3.64
N LYS A 77 1.54 10.60 -4.42
CA LYS A 77 2.98 10.91 -4.52
C LYS A 77 3.59 11.41 -3.20
N ASP A 78 2.78 12.03 -2.35
CA ASP A 78 3.20 12.60 -1.07
C ASP A 78 3.38 11.46 -0.06
N CYS A 79 2.53 10.44 -0.18
CA CYS A 79 2.42 9.29 0.70
C CYS A 79 3.34 8.09 0.30
N VAL A 80 3.66 7.89 -0.99
CA VAL A 80 4.46 6.73 -1.45
C VAL A 80 5.98 6.87 -1.19
N ILE A 81 6.61 5.78 -0.74
CA ILE A 81 8.01 5.74 -0.33
C ILE A 81 8.75 4.65 -1.11
N THR A 82 9.98 4.95 -1.58
CA THR A 82 10.87 3.90 -2.11
C THR A 82 11.43 3.05 -0.98
N ALA A 83 11.34 1.73 -1.12
CA ALA A 83 11.92 0.77 -0.19
C ALA A 83 13.42 0.52 -0.46
N ASN A 84 13.98 1.11 -1.52
CA ASN A 84 15.39 0.94 -1.83
C ASN A 84 16.26 1.55 -0.73
N ARG A 85 17.10 0.74 -0.10
CA ARG A 85 18.04 1.12 0.97
C ARG A 85 19.47 0.68 0.61
N ALA A 86 19.84 0.91 -0.65
CA ALA A 86 21.17 0.57 -1.15
C ALA A 86 22.29 1.27 -0.36
N ASP A 87 22.03 2.49 0.12
CA ASP A 87 22.88 3.27 1.03
C ASP A 87 23.16 2.57 2.38
N GLN A 88 22.27 1.66 2.79
CA GLN A 88 22.38 0.91 4.04
C GLN A 88 22.74 -0.57 3.82
N GLY A 89 23.12 -0.95 2.59
CA GLY A 89 23.44 -2.34 2.23
C GLY A 89 22.23 -3.25 1.97
N TYR A 90 21.01 -2.70 1.95
CA TYR A 90 19.77 -3.44 1.72
C TYR A 90 19.09 -2.96 0.43
N ALA A 91 19.76 -3.14 -0.71
CA ALA A 91 19.24 -2.75 -2.01
C ALA A 91 17.93 -3.48 -2.32
N ARG A 92 16.88 -2.69 -2.62
CA ARG A 92 15.55 -3.17 -2.99
C ARG A 92 15.06 -2.30 -4.16
N PRO A 93 15.78 -2.31 -5.30
CA PRO A 93 15.38 -1.51 -6.45
C PRO A 93 13.96 -1.88 -6.85
N ASN A 94 13.22 -0.90 -7.37
CA ASN A 94 11.87 -1.07 -7.89
C ASN A 94 10.77 -1.44 -6.88
N LEU A 95 11.08 -1.53 -5.59
CA LEU A 95 10.09 -1.77 -4.55
C LEU A 95 9.66 -0.46 -3.90
N PHE A 96 8.35 -0.25 -3.83
CA PHE A 96 7.71 0.93 -3.26
C PHE A 96 6.70 0.51 -2.21
N VAL A 97 6.41 1.42 -1.29
CA VAL A 97 5.46 1.20 -0.19
C VAL A 97 4.56 2.42 -0.07
N LEU A 98 3.25 2.19 -0.04
CA LEU A 98 2.27 3.11 0.51
C LEU A 98 2.00 2.66 1.95
N PRO A 99 2.62 3.31 2.96
CA PRO A 99 2.57 2.83 4.33
C PRO A 99 1.24 3.21 5.00
N SER A 100 1.02 2.64 6.18
CA SER A 100 -0.04 3.00 7.10
C SER A 100 0.52 3.20 8.51
N SER A 101 -0.27 3.86 9.34
CA SER A 101 -0.11 3.97 10.78
C SER A 101 -1.43 3.67 11.49
N ASP A 102 -1.44 3.84 12.82
CA ASP A 102 -2.63 3.76 13.68
C ASP A 102 -3.76 4.70 13.22
N SER A 103 -3.41 5.84 12.60
CA SER A 103 -4.34 6.78 11.97
C SER A 103 -5.29 6.12 10.97
N LEU A 104 -4.91 4.98 10.37
CA LEU A 104 -5.77 4.23 9.45
C LEU A 104 -7.02 3.67 10.14
N ALA A 105 -6.95 3.32 11.43
CA ALA A 105 -8.12 2.85 12.18
C ALA A 105 -9.17 3.95 12.36
N GLU A 106 -8.70 5.18 12.64
CA GLU A 106 -9.56 6.36 12.76
C GLU A 106 -10.17 6.74 11.41
N ALA A 107 -9.35 6.77 10.34
CA ALA A 107 -9.82 7.05 8.99
C ALA A 107 -10.88 6.04 8.52
N LYS A 108 -10.69 4.74 8.80
CA LYS A 108 -11.70 3.71 8.52
C LYS A 108 -13.02 4.01 9.23
N SER A 109 -12.97 4.40 10.50
CA SER A 109 -14.17 4.74 11.28
C SER A 109 -14.87 5.99 10.73
N GLU A 110 -14.11 7.04 10.41
CA GLU A 110 -14.63 8.28 9.84
C GLU A 110 -15.33 8.03 8.49
N LEU A 111 -14.71 7.26 7.60
CA LEU A 111 -15.27 6.92 6.29
C LEU A 111 -16.56 6.10 6.40
N MET A 112 -16.62 5.16 7.34
CA MET A 112 -17.82 4.36 7.59
C MET A 112 -18.97 5.23 8.09
N ILE A 113 -18.70 6.19 8.98
CA ILE A 113 -19.70 7.17 9.46
C ILE A 113 -20.19 8.04 8.30
N LYS A 114 -19.28 8.60 7.49
CA LYS A 114 -19.63 9.42 6.32
C LYS A 114 -20.48 8.65 5.31
N ALA A 115 -20.16 7.37 5.06
CA ALA A 115 -20.93 6.52 4.16
C ALA A 115 -22.35 6.29 4.68
N ALA A 116 -22.50 6.03 5.98
CA ALA A 116 -23.81 5.84 6.62
C ALA A 116 -24.69 7.09 6.54
N ILE A 117 -24.13 8.28 6.81
CA ILE A 117 -24.87 9.57 6.74
C ILE A 117 -25.29 9.89 5.30
N GLY A 118 -24.42 9.60 4.32
CA GLY A 118 -24.67 9.92 2.91
C GLY A 118 -25.71 9.04 2.21
N GLY A 119 -26.41 8.14 2.92
CA GLY A 119 -27.40 7.22 2.35
C GLY A 119 -26.81 6.21 1.35
N ARG A 120 -25.48 6.14 1.24
CA ARG A 120 -24.79 5.17 0.41
C ARG A 120 -24.87 3.83 1.14
N ARG A 121 -25.51 2.83 0.54
CA ARG A 121 -25.44 1.43 1.01
C ARG A 121 -23.99 1.10 1.38
N SER A 122 -23.78 0.55 2.58
CA SER A 122 -22.52 0.07 3.15
C SER A 122 -21.35 0.01 2.14
N VAL A 123 -20.71 1.15 1.89
CA VAL A 123 -19.50 1.19 1.06
C VAL A 123 -18.37 0.68 1.95
N ALA A 124 -17.77 -0.45 1.58
CA ALA A 124 -16.64 -0.97 2.33
C ALA A 124 -15.45 0.00 2.13
N VAL A 125 -14.60 0.16 3.14
CA VAL A 125 -13.42 1.04 2.99
C VAL A 125 -12.49 0.50 1.89
N GLU A 126 -12.51 -0.81 1.68
CA GLU A 126 -11.86 -1.50 0.58
C GLU A 126 -12.34 -1.01 -0.80
N ASP A 127 -13.62 -0.68 -0.97
CA ASP A 127 -14.15 -0.13 -2.22
C ASP A 127 -13.63 1.29 -2.47
N ILE A 128 -13.54 2.09 -1.40
CA ILE A 128 -12.98 3.45 -1.44
C ILE A 128 -11.49 3.37 -1.80
N LEU A 129 -10.76 2.46 -1.18
CA LEU A 129 -9.34 2.18 -1.47
C LEU A 129 -9.16 1.79 -2.94
N ALA A 130 -9.95 0.83 -3.43
CA ALA A 130 -9.87 0.34 -4.79
C ALA A 130 -10.13 1.46 -5.81
N HIS A 131 -11.15 2.29 -5.59
CA HIS A 131 -11.46 3.42 -6.45
C HIS A 131 -10.35 4.48 -6.43
N LYS A 132 -9.88 4.88 -5.24
CA LYS A 132 -8.82 5.90 -5.11
C LYS A 132 -7.50 5.47 -5.74
N LEU A 133 -7.19 4.17 -5.74
CA LEU A 133 -5.92 3.65 -6.23
C LEU A 133 -6.00 2.98 -7.60
N ASP A 134 -7.12 3.03 -8.32
CA ASP A 134 -7.24 2.35 -9.63
C ASP A 134 -6.18 2.82 -10.64
N PHE A 135 -5.85 4.12 -10.63
CA PHE A 135 -4.81 4.69 -11.50
C PHE A 135 -3.41 4.09 -11.25
N VAL A 136 -3.14 3.58 -10.04
CA VAL A 136 -1.84 2.99 -9.65
C VAL A 136 -1.51 1.78 -10.52
N ARG A 137 -2.52 1.10 -11.05
CA ARG A 137 -2.36 -0.03 -11.97
C ARG A 137 -1.67 0.33 -13.28
N GLN A 138 -1.58 1.62 -13.61
CA GLN A 138 -0.83 2.11 -14.79
C GLN A 138 0.62 2.48 -14.43
N LEU A 139 0.94 2.58 -13.14
CA LEU A 139 2.24 3.02 -12.62
C LEU A 139 3.12 1.86 -12.13
N PHE A 140 2.51 0.74 -11.77
CA PHE A 140 3.17 -0.44 -11.18
C PHE A 140 2.77 -1.72 -11.91
N ASP A 141 3.71 -2.65 -12.04
CA ASP A 141 3.48 -3.98 -12.59
C ASP A 141 2.70 -4.88 -11.61
N PHE A 142 2.94 -4.68 -10.31
CA PHE A 142 2.37 -5.44 -9.19
C PHE A 142 2.09 -4.56 -7.98
#